data_AF-A0A1V5P9Y4-F1
#
_entry.id   AF-A0A1V5P9Y4-F1
#
_cell.length_a   1.000
_cell.length_b   1.000
_cell.length_c   1.000
_cell.angle_alpha   90.00
_cell.angle_beta   90.00
_cell.angle_gamma   90.00
#
_symmetry.space_group_name_H-M   'P 1'
#
loop_
_entity.id
_entity.type
_entity.pdbx_description
1 polymer ?
#
loop_
_entity_poly.entity_id
_entity_poly.type
_entity_poly.pdbx_seq_one_letter_code
_entity_poly.pdbx_strand_id
1 'polypeptide(L)' 'MELNVKRYTIRNLKSPLVTKPRVFDVVFEDEQVFFEVKQEKRRERVSFEDVIEQIKAAKEEMTGD' A
#
# COMPACT_ATOMS: atom_id res chain seq x y z
N MET A 1 20.06 -10.64 -12.23
CA MET A 1 19.06 -11.50 -11.55
C MET A 1 17.70 -10.91 -11.89
N GLU A 2 16.74 -11.73 -12.33
CA GLU A 2 15.38 -11.26 -12.60
C GLU A 2 14.62 -11.13 -11.27
N LEU A 3 13.97 -9.98 -11.04
CA LEU A 3 13.16 -9.77 -9.85
C LEU A 3 11.82 -10.50 -10.01
N ASN A 4 11.42 -11.28 -9.01
CA ASN A 4 10.11 -11.93 -9.00
C ASN A 4 9.06 -10.94 -8.48
N VAL A 5 8.26 -10.37 -9.40
CA VAL A 5 7.26 -9.35 -9.08
C VAL A 5 5.86 -9.96 -9.02
N LYS A 6 5.22 -9.94 -7.83
CA LYS A 6 3.85 -10.40 -7.65
C LYS A 6 2.95 -9.29 -7.13
N ARG A 7 1.77 -9.12 -7.75
CA ARG A 7 0.83 -8.03 -7.45
C ARG A 7 -0.49 -8.53 -6.88
N TYR A 8 -0.97 -7.86 -5.85
CA TYR A 8 -2.25 -8.14 -5.19
C TYR A 8 -3.06 -6.84 -5.05
N THR A 9 -4.35 -6.86 -5.39
CA THR A 9 -5.20 -5.67 -5.23
C THR A 9 -5.79 -5.58 -3.83
N ILE A 10 -5.60 -4.45 -3.16
CA ILE A 10 -6.25 -4.15 -1.88
C ILE A 10 -7.59 -3.46 -2.13
N ARG A 11 -8.66 -4.02 -1.56
CA ARG A 11 -10.03 -3.53 -1.71
C ARG A 11 -10.65 -3.22 -0.35
N ASN A 12 -11.50 -2.21 -0.29
CA ASN A 12 -12.32 -1.95 0.90
C ASN A 12 -13.37 -3.07 1.08
N LEU A 13 -13.17 -3.95 2.08
CA LEU A 13 -14.08 -5.09 2.32
C LEU A 13 -15.51 -4.66 2.66
N LYS A 14 -15.71 -3.47 3.24
CA LYS A 14 -17.03 -2.92 3.61
C LYS A 14 -17.79 -2.27 2.45
N SER A 15 -17.20 -2.15 1.26
CA SER A 15 -17.88 -1.56 0.10
C SER A 15 -18.92 -2.54 -0.49
N PRO A 16 -20.18 -2.09 -0.74
CA PRO A 16 -21.24 -2.93 -1.31
C PRO A 16 -21.15 -3.07 -2.84
N LEU A 17 -20.26 -2.31 -3.50
CA LEU A 17 -20.07 -2.40 -4.94
C LEU A 17 -19.25 -3.65 -5.30
N VAL A 18 -19.71 -4.40 -6.32
CA VAL A 18 -18.98 -5.57 -6.87
C VAL A 18 -17.62 -5.13 -7.45
N THR A 19 -17.55 -3.90 -7.94
CA THR A 19 -16.31 -3.20 -8.31
C THR A 19 -15.99 -2.11 -7.29
N LYS A 20 -14.96 -2.40 -6.48
CA LYS A 20 -14.57 -1.62 -5.31
C LYS A 20 -13.56 -0.52 -5.67
N PRO A 21 -13.53 0.59 -4.90
CA PRO A 21 -12.45 1.56 -4.98
C PRO A 21 -11.11 0.86 -4.75
N ARG A 22 -10.22 0.95 -5.75
CA ARG A 22 -8.83 0.53 -5.65
C ARG A 22 -8.12 1.61 -4.85
N VAL A 23 -7.64 1.27 -3.66
CA VAL A 23 -6.86 2.23 -2.86
C VAL A 23 -5.38 2.10 -3.22
N PHE A 24 -4.84 0.89 -3.09
CA PHE A 24 -3.45 0.54 -3.44
C PHE A 24 -3.39 -0.88 -4.01
N ASP A 25 -2.41 -1.16 -4.87
CA ASP A 25 -1.97 -2.53 -5.13
C ASP A 25 -0.77 -2.84 -4.22
N VAL A 26 -0.71 -4.03 -3.63
CA VAL A 26 0.50 -4.53 -2.96
C VAL A 26 1.38 -5.21 -3.99
N VAL A 27 2.65 -4.84 -4.00
CA VAL A 27 3.69 -5.41 -4.87
C VAL A 27 4.73 -6.08 -3.98
N PHE A 28 5.00 -7.34 -4.26
CA PHE A 28 6.12 -8.08 -3.69
C PHE A 28 7.26 -8.06 -4.71
N GLU A 29 8.42 -7.57 -4.30
CA GLU A 29 9.68 -7.68 -5.04
C GLU A 29 10.70 -8.34 -4.13
N ASP A 30 11.03 -9.60 -4.44
CA ASP A 30 11.79 -10.49 -3.57
C ASP A 30 11.17 -10.60 -2.16
N GLU A 31 11.87 -10.14 -1.11
CA GLU A 31 11.40 -10.13 0.28
C GLU A 31 10.81 -8.79 0.72
N GLN A 32 10.70 -7.81 -0.19
CA GLN A 32 10.23 -6.46 0.10
C GLN A 32 8.77 -6.27 -0.33
N VAL A 33 8.03 -5.51 0.46
CA VAL A 33 6.61 -5.21 0.23
C VAL A 33 6.43 -3.73 -0.04
N PHE A 34 5.71 -3.41 -1.10
CA PHE A 34 5.42 -2.04 -1.51
C PHE A 34 3.92 -1.83 -1.71
N PHE A 35 3.45 -0.61 -1.44
CA PHE A 35 2.17 -0.11 -1.89
C PHE A 35 2.37 0.66 -3.20
N GLU A 36 1.78 0.17 -4.28
CA GLU A 36 1.77 0.85 -5.58
C GLU A 36 0.49 1.68 -5.73
N VAL A 37 0.68 2.98 -5.94
CA VAL A 37 -0.37 3.93 -6.33
C VAL A 37 -0.27 4.18 -7.82
N LYS A 38 -1.41 4.13 -8.52
CA LYS A 38 -1.49 4.59 -9.90
C LYS A 38 -1.91 6.06 -9.92
N GLN A 39 -0.99 6.95 -10.29
CA GLN A 39 -1.28 8.36 -10.55
C GLN A 39 -1.21 8.61 -12.06
N GLU A 40 -2.37 8.81 -12.69
CA GLU A 40 -2.48 9.00 -14.15
C GLU A 40 -1.70 7.95 -14.97
N LYS A 41 -0.56 8.36 -15.56
CA LYS A 41 0.35 7.54 -16.38
C LYS A 41 1.57 7.03 -15.61
N ARG A 42 1.75 7.44 -14.35
CA ARG A 42 2.87 7.05 -13.50
C ARG A 42 2.39 6.09 -12.41
N ARG A 43 3.32 5.22 -11.99
CA ARG A 43 3.17 4.36 -10.84
C ARG A 43 4.18 4.82 -9.81
N GLU A 44 3.70 5.03 -8.60
CA GLU A 44 4.53 5.37 -7.46
C GLU A 44 4.49 4.20 -6.49
N ARG A 45 5.63 3.87 -5.89
CA ARG A 45 5.75 2.81 -4.90
C ARG A 45 6.23 3.41 -3.60
N VAL A 46 5.53 3.09 -2.53
CA VAL A 46 5.90 3.44 -1.15
C VAL A 46 6.18 2.14 -0.42
N SER A 47 7.27 2.05 0.35
CA SER A 47 7.57 0.82 1.09
C SER A 47 6.50 0.55 2.16
N PHE A 48 6.31 -0.71 2.52
CA PHE A 48 5.43 -1.08 3.61
C PHE A 48 5.90 -0.49 4.93
N GLU A 49 7.21 -0.53 5.18
CA GLU A 49 7.86 -0.04 6.38
C GLU A 49 7.59 1.46 6.58
N ASP A 50 7.78 2.28 5.53
CA ASP A 50 7.53 3.73 5.60
C ASP A 50 6.07 4.03 5.97
N VAL A 51 5.11 3.29 5.39
CA VAL A 51 3.68 3.47 5.70
C VAL A 51 3.39 3.11 7.15
N ILE A 52 3.96 2.01 7.66
CA ILE A 52 3.79 1.61 9.05
C ILE A 52 4.43 2.62 10.02
N GLU A 53 5.60 3.16 9.70
CA GLU A 53 6.26 4.19 10.50
C GLU A 53 5.42 5.48 10.56
N GLN A 54 4.90 5.94 9.43
CA GLN A 54 4.01 7.11 9.38
C GLN A 54 2.74 6.90 10.22
N ILE A 55 2.14 5.70 10.18
CA ILE A 55 0.96 5.37 11.00
C ILE A 55 1.31 5.37 12.49
N LYS A 56 2.47 4.82 12.87
CA LYS A 56 2.94 4.82 14.27
C LYS A 56 3.13 6.24 14.78
N ALA A 57 3.85 7.07 14.04
CA ALA A 57 4.08 8.48 14.38
C ALA A 57 2.76 9.26 14.52
N ALA A 58 1.83 9.09 13.57
CA ALA A 58 0.52 9.74 13.64
C ALA A 58 -0.31 9.27 14.84
N LYS A 59 -0.18 8.00 15.23
CA LYS A 59 -0.85 7.47 16.43
C LYS A 59 -0.25 8.07 17.70
N GLU A 60 1.07 8.16 17.80
CA GLU A 60 1.78 8.78 18.92
C GLU A 60 1.36 10.25 19.09
N GLU A 61 1.35 11.02 18.00
CA GLU A 61 0.86 12.41 18.00
C GLU A 61 -0.59 12.53 18.48
N MET A 62 -1.46 11.61 18.07
CA MET A 62 -2.86 11.60 18.47
C MET A 62 -3.03 11.22 19.96
N THR A 63 -2.20 10.33 20.50
CA THR A 63 -2.34 9.83 21.88
C THR A 63 -1.60 10.67 22.92
N GLY A 64 -0.72 11.59 22.51
CA GLY A 64 -0.12 12.60 23.38
C GLY A 64 0.79 12.04 24.47
N ASP A 65 1.60 11.02 24.15
CA ASP A 65 2.71 10.56 25.01
C ASP A 65 4.03 11.21 24.59
#